data_AF-A0A1Y3CXJ6-F1
#
_entry.id   AF-A0A1Y3CXJ6-F1
#
_cell.length_a   1.000
_cell.length_b   1.000
_cell.length_c   1.000
_cell.angle_alpha   90.00
_cell.angle_beta   90.00
_cell.angle_gamma   90.00
#
_symmetry.space_group_name_H-M   'P 1'
#
loop_
_entity.id
_entity.type
_entity.pdbx_description
1 polymer ?
#
loop_
_entity_poly.entity_id
_entity_poly.type
_entity_poly.pdbx_seq_one_letter_code
_entity_poly.pdbx_strand_id
1 'polypeptide(L)'
;MSNKQAACLIVENIQYLEQAKKLLEGEITENLHNAVDTKIRDYIEGVDNQWSGVFNFYEENNTQFAPESWRAKDGTEFKHQYFYARYFLGCESDAIGGDGTEWWLSTFLKNDVDHMVFNFYPWIDNYLKCTKKDWKIFANEKNQIHPEIEQLGFKYNATEGAWYLIIEGIDPVVFIENYENDSLEDALAPIIDALNKLEKVHPFFNEIVQKAITKFGRIENEE
;
A
#
# COMPACT_ATOMS: atom_id res chain seq x y z
N MET A 1 -18.56 -4.68 29.95
CA MET A 1 -18.06 -3.74 30.97
C MET A 1 -18.85 -2.44 30.83
N SER A 2 -19.26 -1.77 31.91
CA SER A 2 -19.94 -0.47 31.75
C SER A 2 -18.94 0.62 31.36
N ASN A 3 -19.36 1.61 30.57
CA ASN A 3 -18.48 2.73 30.14
C ASN A 3 -17.83 3.45 31.33
N LYS A 4 -18.49 3.48 32.50
CA LYS A 4 -17.92 4.07 33.73
C LYS A 4 -16.76 3.27 34.29
N GLN A 5 -16.86 1.94 34.31
CA GLN A 5 -15.78 1.06 34.78
C GLN A 5 -14.57 1.13 33.84
N ALA A 6 -14.80 1.18 32.52
CA ALA A 6 -13.73 1.37 31.55
C ALA A 6 -13.03 2.72 31.76
N ALA A 7 -13.78 3.81 31.97
CA ALA A 7 -13.20 5.12 32.25
C ALA A 7 -12.34 5.13 33.53
N CYS A 8 -12.78 4.48 34.61
CA CYS A 8 -11.97 4.36 35.83
C CYS A 8 -10.66 3.63 35.55
N LEU A 9 -10.69 2.50 34.85
CA LEU A 9 -9.48 1.74 34.49
C LEU A 9 -8.52 2.55 33.62
N ILE A 10 -9.03 3.31 32.64
CA ILE A 10 -8.21 4.20 31.81
C ILE A 10 -7.50 5.24 32.67
N VAL A 11 -8.23 5.91 33.58
CA VAL A 11 -7.66 6.94 34.45
C VAL A 11 -6.64 6.34 35.43
N GLU A 12 -6.92 5.17 36.00
CA GLU A 12 -6.00 4.44 36.88
C GLU A 12 -4.69 4.06 36.18
N ASN A 13 -4.72 3.84 34.86
CA ASN A 13 -3.56 3.41 34.06
C ASN A 13 -3.03 4.50 33.12
N ILE A 14 -3.39 5.77 33.32
CA ILE A 14 -3.07 6.85 32.37
C ILE A 14 -1.57 7.00 32.10
N GLN A 15 -0.73 6.76 33.11
CA GLN A 15 0.73 6.79 32.95
C GLN A 15 1.23 5.68 32.00
N TYR A 16 0.66 4.48 32.10
CA TYR A 16 1.02 3.38 31.20
C TYR A 16 0.59 3.67 29.77
N LEU A 17 -0.56 4.31 29.58
CA LEU A 17 -1.03 4.72 28.24
C LEU A 17 -0.08 5.76 27.62
N GLU A 18 0.40 6.74 28.39
CA GLU A 18 1.39 7.71 27.92
C GLU A 18 2.73 7.06 27.53
N GLN A 19 3.18 6.08 28.29
CA GLN A 19 4.41 5.35 27.99
C GLN A 19 4.23 4.40 26.79
N ALA A 20 3.11 3.69 26.72
CA ALA A 20 2.77 2.82 25.61
C ALA A 20 2.69 3.63 24.31
N LYS A 21 2.04 4.80 24.31
CA LYS A 21 1.99 5.68 23.14
C LYS A 21 3.38 5.99 22.59
N LYS A 22 4.33 6.36 23.45
CA LYS A 22 5.71 6.68 23.03
C LYS A 22 6.44 5.48 22.43
N LEU A 23 6.24 4.28 23.00
CA LEU A 23 6.83 3.05 22.47
C LEU A 23 6.20 2.66 21.13
N LEU A 24 4.88 2.78 21.03
CA LEU A 24 4.11 2.53 19.82
C LEU A 24 4.56 3.48 18.71
N GLU A 25 4.63 4.79 18.94
CA GLU A 25 4.98 5.78 17.91
C GLU A 25 6.49 5.86 17.61
N GLY A 26 7.34 5.36 18.51
CA GLY A 26 8.79 5.34 18.36
C GLY A 26 9.30 3.95 18.00
N GLU A 27 10.04 3.35 18.93
CA GLU A 27 10.84 2.12 18.74
C GLU A 27 10.09 0.99 18.02
N ILE A 28 8.86 0.68 18.43
CA ILE A 28 8.13 -0.47 17.87
C ILE A 28 7.77 -0.22 16.41
N THR A 29 7.24 0.97 16.11
CA THR A 29 6.86 1.36 14.74
C THR A 29 8.07 1.54 13.86
N GLU A 30 9.14 2.16 14.37
CA GLU A 30 10.41 2.32 13.64
C GLU A 30 10.99 0.98 13.18
N ASN A 31 11.11 0.03 14.12
CA ASN A 31 11.66 -1.28 13.82
C ASN A 31 10.81 -2.03 12.80
N LEU A 32 9.49 -2.02 12.96
CA LEU A 32 8.59 -2.67 12.00
C LEU A 32 8.66 -2.01 10.62
N HIS A 33 8.51 -0.68 10.55
CA HIS A 33 8.46 0.03 9.27
C HIS A 33 9.78 -0.12 8.49
N ASN A 34 10.93 -0.06 9.17
CA ASN A 34 12.23 -0.29 8.53
C ASN A 34 12.38 -1.73 8.01
N ALA A 35 11.90 -2.73 8.76
CA ALA A 35 11.87 -4.12 8.31
C ALA A 35 10.95 -4.29 7.08
N VAL A 36 9.78 -3.64 7.09
CA VAL A 36 8.83 -3.62 5.96
C VAL A 36 9.46 -3.02 4.72
N ASP A 37 10.06 -1.84 4.82
CA ASP A 37 10.72 -1.17 3.70
C ASP A 37 11.84 -2.01 3.12
N THR A 38 12.66 -2.60 3.97
CA THR A 38 13.74 -3.50 3.54
C THR A 38 13.18 -4.71 2.81
N LYS A 39 12.15 -5.37 3.36
CA LYS A 39 11.56 -6.55 2.76
C LYS A 39 10.93 -6.27 1.40
N ILE A 40 10.22 -5.14 1.26
CA ILE A 40 9.60 -4.74 0.00
C ILE A 40 10.69 -4.34 -1.02
N ARG A 41 11.67 -3.53 -0.62
CA ARG A 41 12.79 -3.12 -1.49
C ARG A 41 13.51 -4.34 -2.05
N ASP A 42 13.95 -5.24 -1.19
CA ASP A 42 14.71 -6.43 -1.58
C ASP A 42 13.91 -7.33 -2.52
N TYR A 43 12.59 -7.46 -2.28
CA TYR A 43 11.70 -8.18 -3.19
C TYR A 43 11.66 -7.52 -4.57
N ILE A 44 11.41 -6.21 -4.64
CA ILE A 44 11.25 -5.47 -5.89
C ILE A 44 12.56 -5.41 -6.70
N GLU A 45 13.70 -5.23 -6.02
CA GLU A 45 15.03 -5.27 -6.66
C GLU A 45 15.38 -6.66 -7.21
N GLY A 46 14.79 -7.72 -6.63
CA GLY A 46 14.96 -9.10 -7.09
C GLY A 46 14.14 -9.49 -8.31
N VAL A 47 13.20 -8.66 -8.76
CA VAL A 47 12.37 -8.94 -9.95
C VAL A 47 13.15 -8.55 -11.22
N ASP A 48 13.17 -9.43 -12.23
CA ASP A 48 13.87 -9.23 -13.52
C ASP A 48 13.37 -8.03 -14.35
N ASN A 49 12.28 -7.40 -13.92
CA ASN A 49 11.72 -6.21 -14.54
C ASN A 49 12.29 -5.00 -13.80
N GLN A 50 12.91 -4.06 -14.52
CA GLN A 50 13.43 -2.82 -13.92
C GLN A 50 12.29 -2.03 -13.27
N TRP A 51 12.21 -2.05 -11.95
CA TRP A 51 11.25 -1.28 -11.16
C TRP A 51 12.01 -0.24 -10.35
N SER A 52 11.37 0.90 -10.15
CA SER A 52 11.87 1.94 -9.25
C SER A 52 10.87 2.18 -8.13
N GLY A 53 11.38 2.60 -6.98
CA GLY A 53 10.54 2.93 -5.84
C GLY A 53 11.23 3.83 -4.83
N VAL A 54 10.43 4.26 -3.87
CA VAL A 54 10.84 4.88 -2.61
C VAL A 54 10.33 3.98 -1.49
N PHE A 55 11.18 3.70 -0.50
CA PHE A 55 10.91 2.81 0.62
C PHE A 55 11.30 3.55 1.90
N ASN A 56 10.42 4.43 2.36
CA ASN A 56 10.59 5.24 3.57
C ASN A 56 9.24 5.40 4.29
N PHE A 57 8.67 4.28 4.72
CA PHE A 57 7.41 4.23 5.44
C PHE A 57 7.51 4.88 6.82
N TYR A 58 8.63 4.70 7.53
CA TYR A 58 8.76 5.25 8.88
C TYR A 58 8.74 6.79 8.91
N GLU A 59 9.59 7.45 8.10
CA GLU A 59 9.72 8.91 8.18
C GLU A 59 8.63 9.65 7.40
N GLU A 60 8.16 9.08 6.29
CA GLU A 60 7.28 9.77 5.35
C GLU A 60 5.95 9.05 5.09
N ASN A 61 5.70 7.88 5.68
CA ASN A 61 4.61 6.96 5.29
C ASN A 61 4.62 6.69 3.78
N ASN A 62 5.82 6.58 3.21
CA ASN A 62 6.04 6.65 1.78
C ASN A 62 6.76 5.40 1.26
N THR A 63 5.96 4.38 0.97
CA THR A 63 6.45 3.16 0.30
C THR A 63 5.68 2.96 -0.99
N GLN A 64 6.32 3.29 -2.10
CA GLN A 64 5.69 3.32 -3.43
C GLN A 64 6.68 2.86 -4.48
N PHE A 65 6.17 2.16 -5.50
CA PHE A 65 7.01 1.62 -6.57
C PHE A 65 6.21 1.43 -7.86
N ALA A 66 6.91 1.47 -8.98
CA ALA A 66 6.33 1.24 -10.30
C ALA A 66 7.39 0.65 -11.25
N PRO A 67 6.98 -0.15 -12.24
CA PRO A 67 7.89 -0.56 -13.31
C PRO A 67 8.32 0.66 -14.14
N GLU A 68 9.57 0.63 -14.62
CA GLU A 68 10.10 1.66 -15.52
C GLU A 68 9.31 1.79 -16.83
N SER A 69 8.65 0.70 -17.27
CA SER A 69 7.76 0.72 -18.43
C SER A 69 6.54 1.65 -18.26
N TRP A 70 6.24 2.10 -17.03
CA TRP A 70 5.17 3.05 -16.75
C TRP A 70 5.67 4.49 -16.60
N ARG A 71 6.97 4.75 -16.83
CA ARG A 71 7.52 6.10 -16.76
C ARG A 71 6.92 6.98 -17.87
N ALA A 72 6.36 8.11 -17.44
CA ALA A 72 5.76 9.14 -18.27
C ALA A 72 6.68 10.36 -18.46
N LYS A 73 7.57 10.63 -17.49
CA LYS A 73 8.47 11.79 -17.47
C LYS A 73 9.90 11.37 -17.14
N ASP A 74 10.86 12.08 -17.71
CA ASP A 74 12.28 11.83 -17.47
C ASP A 74 12.69 12.23 -16.05
N GLY A 75 13.62 11.47 -15.47
CA GLY A 75 14.15 11.73 -14.13
C GLY A 75 14.82 10.48 -13.55
N THR A 76 15.89 10.69 -12.78
CA THR A 76 16.65 9.59 -12.16
C THR A 76 16.12 9.19 -10.78
N GLU A 77 15.42 10.10 -10.10
CA GLU A 77 14.79 9.85 -8.80
C GLU A 77 13.35 9.34 -8.98
N PHE A 78 12.91 8.44 -8.10
CA PHE A 78 11.51 8.01 -8.11
C PHE A 78 10.59 9.12 -7.59
N LYS A 79 9.71 9.61 -8.46
CA LYS A 79 8.60 10.50 -8.11
C LYS A 79 7.34 9.94 -8.71
N HIS A 80 6.32 9.67 -7.90
CA HIS A 80 5.10 9.02 -8.38
C HIS A 80 4.42 9.79 -9.54
N GLN A 81 4.54 11.12 -9.56
CA GLN A 81 4.01 11.98 -10.61
C GLN A 81 4.71 11.81 -11.97
N TYR A 82 5.83 11.07 -12.01
CA TYR A 82 6.55 10.74 -13.23
C TYR A 82 6.09 9.42 -13.86
N PHE A 83 5.15 8.72 -13.24
CA PHE A 83 4.64 7.43 -13.74
C PHE A 83 3.15 7.51 -14.06
N TYR A 84 2.69 6.72 -15.02
CA TYR A 84 1.26 6.64 -15.39
C TYR A 84 0.38 5.98 -14.30
N ALA A 85 0.99 5.10 -13.51
CA ALA A 85 0.38 4.44 -12.37
C ALA A 85 1.50 3.99 -11.41
N ARG A 86 1.11 3.55 -10.22
CA ARG A 86 2.04 2.99 -9.23
C ARG A 86 1.35 2.00 -8.32
N TYR A 87 2.17 1.23 -7.63
CA TYR A 87 1.79 0.56 -6.40
C TYR A 87 2.22 1.38 -5.20
N PHE A 88 1.43 1.38 -4.14
CA PHE A 88 1.85 1.95 -2.86
C PHE A 88 1.22 1.22 -1.68
N LEU A 89 1.93 1.25 -0.56
CA LEU A 89 1.48 0.71 0.71
C LEU A 89 0.61 1.77 1.44
N GLY A 90 -0.57 1.37 1.93
CA GLY A 90 -1.48 2.25 2.68
C GLY A 90 -2.51 1.45 3.47
N CYS A 91 -3.54 2.09 4.03
CA CYS A 91 -4.61 1.41 4.76
C CYS A 91 -5.85 1.10 3.89
N GLU A 92 -6.62 0.09 4.30
CA GLU A 92 -7.90 -0.24 3.66
C GLU A 92 -8.90 0.91 3.82
N SER A 93 -8.92 1.56 4.99
CA SER A 93 -9.75 2.75 5.25
C SER A 93 -9.50 3.85 4.20
N ASP A 94 -8.25 4.14 3.88
CA ASP A 94 -7.86 5.16 2.88
C ASP A 94 -8.31 4.73 1.47
N ALA A 95 -8.23 3.43 1.18
CA ALA A 95 -8.64 2.88 -0.10
C ALA A 95 -10.16 2.94 -0.31
N ILE A 96 -10.98 2.94 0.75
CA ILE A 96 -12.46 2.93 0.65
C ILE A 96 -13.14 4.21 1.17
N GLY A 97 -12.40 5.16 1.72
CA GLY A 97 -12.92 6.39 2.31
C GLY A 97 -13.56 6.19 3.69
N GLY A 98 -13.02 5.27 4.49
CA GLY A 98 -13.42 5.00 5.88
C GLY A 98 -12.56 5.76 6.90
N ASP A 99 -12.95 5.66 8.17
CA ASP A 99 -12.14 6.15 9.28
C ASP A 99 -10.99 5.17 9.52
N GLY A 100 -9.75 5.66 9.48
CA GLY A 100 -8.55 4.85 9.70
C GLY A 100 -8.26 4.60 11.18
N THR A 101 -7.29 3.73 11.43
CA THR A 101 -6.74 3.55 12.79
C THR A 101 -5.89 4.73 13.23
N GLU A 102 -5.84 4.96 14.54
CA GLU A 102 -4.94 5.96 15.13
C GLU A 102 -3.45 5.60 14.92
N TRP A 103 -3.11 4.32 14.95
CA TRP A 103 -1.72 3.85 14.90
C TRP A 103 -1.46 2.94 13.70
N TRP A 104 -0.51 3.32 12.85
CA TRP A 104 -0.05 2.50 11.72
C TRP A 104 0.37 1.09 12.14
N LEU A 105 1.01 0.92 13.30
CA LEU A 105 1.34 -0.41 13.81
C LEU A 105 0.13 -1.36 13.81
N SER A 106 -1.06 -0.85 14.17
CA SER A 106 -2.24 -1.70 14.30
C SER A 106 -2.67 -2.32 12.97
N THR A 107 -2.54 -1.61 11.85
CA THR A 107 -2.95 -2.10 10.54
C THR A 107 -2.05 -3.21 9.98
N PHE A 108 -0.81 -3.31 10.47
CA PHE A 108 0.09 -4.43 10.15
C PHE A 108 -0.20 -5.68 10.98
N LEU A 109 -0.85 -5.54 12.13
CA LEU A 109 -1.20 -6.65 13.00
C LEU A 109 -2.60 -7.19 12.67
N LYS A 110 -2.83 -8.46 12.94
CA LYS A 110 -4.17 -9.06 12.82
C LYS A 110 -5.13 -8.39 13.81
N ASN A 111 -6.10 -7.64 13.29
CA ASN A 111 -7.11 -6.93 14.06
C ASN A 111 -8.44 -6.87 13.27
N ASP A 112 -9.48 -6.26 13.84
CA ASP A 112 -10.83 -6.15 13.25
C ASP A 112 -11.24 -4.71 12.87
N VAL A 113 -10.29 -3.78 12.90
CA VAL A 113 -10.50 -2.34 12.66
C VAL A 113 -10.06 -1.95 11.25
N ASP A 114 -8.80 -2.18 10.89
CA ASP A 114 -8.21 -1.75 9.62
C ASP A 114 -7.01 -2.62 9.23
N HIS A 115 -6.64 -2.60 7.96
CA HIS A 115 -5.62 -3.48 7.40
C HIS A 115 -4.69 -2.73 6.47
N MET A 116 -3.44 -3.16 6.42
CA MET A 116 -2.54 -2.72 5.36
C MET A 116 -2.96 -3.28 4.01
N VAL A 117 -2.77 -2.47 2.97
CA VAL A 117 -3.08 -2.83 1.60
C VAL A 117 -1.98 -2.40 0.64
N PHE A 118 -1.80 -3.16 -0.44
CA PHE A 118 -1.13 -2.67 -1.64
C PHE A 118 -2.17 -2.06 -2.59
N ASN A 119 -2.10 -0.75 -2.79
CA ASN A 119 -2.93 -0.03 -3.74
C ASN A 119 -2.29 -0.03 -5.12
N PHE A 120 -3.08 -0.24 -6.17
CA PHE A 120 -2.75 0.17 -7.54
C PHE A 120 -3.53 1.45 -7.85
N TYR A 121 -2.82 2.53 -8.20
CA TYR A 121 -3.43 3.83 -8.41
C TYR A 121 -2.84 4.58 -9.61
N PRO A 122 -3.67 5.17 -10.49
CA PRO A 122 -3.21 5.94 -11.64
C PRO A 122 -2.70 7.34 -11.26
N TRP A 123 -1.84 7.92 -12.08
CA TRP A 123 -1.61 9.36 -12.08
C TRP A 123 -2.29 9.98 -13.29
N ILE A 124 -3.54 10.42 -13.12
CA ILE A 124 -4.42 10.87 -14.21
C ILE A 124 -3.81 12.06 -14.98
N ASP A 125 -3.05 12.92 -14.29
CA ASP A 125 -2.42 14.09 -14.88
C ASP A 125 -1.30 13.76 -15.88
N ASN A 126 -0.92 12.48 -16.04
CA ASN A 126 0.02 12.06 -17.08
C ASN A 126 -0.68 11.65 -18.39
N TYR A 127 -2.01 11.59 -18.42
CA TYR A 127 -2.77 11.25 -19.62
C TYR A 127 -3.34 12.51 -20.29
N LEU A 128 -3.10 12.68 -21.59
CA LEU A 128 -3.42 13.91 -22.33
C LEU A 128 -4.92 14.26 -22.33
N LYS A 129 -5.78 13.25 -22.50
CA LYS A 129 -7.24 13.43 -22.68
C LYS A 129 -8.04 12.60 -21.69
N CYS A 130 -7.64 12.60 -20.42
CA CYS A 130 -8.33 11.84 -19.38
C CYS A 130 -8.76 12.74 -18.22
N THR A 131 -10.06 12.87 -17.99
CA THR A 131 -10.56 13.40 -16.71
C THR A 131 -10.68 12.28 -15.68
N LYS A 132 -10.88 12.63 -14.40
CA LYS A 132 -11.23 11.66 -13.35
C LYS A 132 -12.48 10.85 -13.70
N LYS A 133 -13.46 11.44 -14.39
CA LYS A 133 -14.67 10.75 -14.82
C LYS A 133 -14.38 9.74 -15.93
N ASP A 134 -13.57 10.12 -16.91
CA ASP A 134 -13.19 9.24 -18.01
C ASP A 134 -12.38 8.04 -17.52
N TRP A 135 -11.48 8.28 -16.57
CA TRP A 135 -10.72 7.21 -15.90
C TRP A 135 -11.65 6.21 -15.22
N LYS A 136 -12.60 6.67 -14.40
CA LYS A 136 -13.53 5.77 -13.69
C LYS A 136 -14.33 4.89 -14.65
N ILE A 137 -14.84 5.47 -15.75
CA ILE A 137 -15.56 4.72 -16.78
C ILE A 137 -14.65 3.66 -17.40
N PHE A 138 -13.42 4.03 -17.76
CA PHE A 138 -12.44 3.12 -18.32
C PHE A 138 -12.03 2.00 -17.33
N ALA A 139 -11.73 2.34 -16.09
CA ALA A 139 -11.36 1.39 -15.04
C ALA A 139 -12.49 0.40 -14.74
N ASN A 140 -13.75 0.88 -14.70
CA ASN A 140 -14.93 0.01 -14.54
C ASN A 140 -15.04 -1.02 -15.66
N GLU A 141 -14.84 -0.59 -16.91
CA GLU A 141 -14.83 -1.49 -18.07
C GLU A 141 -13.69 -2.52 -17.96
N LYS A 142 -12.49 -2.10 -17.56
CA LYS A 142 -11.34 -3.01 -17.41
C LYS A 142 -11.52 -4.00 -16.26
N ASN A 143 -12.11 -3.59 -15.15
CA ASN A 143 -12.44 -4.48 -14.04
C ASN A 143 -13.38 -5.62 -14.49
N GLN A 144 -14.34 -5.34 -15.38
CA GLN A 144 -15.26 -6.36 -15.91
C GLN A 144 -14.59 -7.34 -16.88
N ILE A 145 -13.55 -6.90 -17.59
CA ILE A 145 -12.85 -7.71 -18.61
C ILE A 145 -11.73 -8.56 -17.99
N HIS A 146 -11.22 -8.16 -16.81
CA HIS A 146 -10.14 -8.85 -16.11
C HIS A 146 -10.59 -9.39 -14.74
N PRO A 147 -11.54 -10.35 -14.69
CA PRO A 147 -11.98 -10.96 -13.43
C PRO A 147 -10.83 -11.69 -12.68
N GLU A 148 -9.74 -12.00 -13.35
CA GLU A 148 -8.53 -12.59 -12.77
C GLU A 148 -7.91 -11.71 -11.68
N ILE A 149 -8.08 -10.38 -11.78
CA ILE A 149 -7.62 -9.43 -10.76
C ILE A 149 -8.31 -9.71 -9.43
N GLU A 150 -9.63 -9.90 -9.44
CA GLU A 150 -10.41 -10.25 -8.25
C GLU A 150 -10.10 -11.67 -7.75
N GLN A 151 -9.90 -12.63 -8.66
CA GLN A 151 -9.51 -14.01 -8.29
C GLN A 151 -8.16 -14.07 -7.58
N LEU A 152 -7.26 -13.11 -7.84
CA LEU A 152 -5.99 -12.96 -7.13
C LEU A 152 -6.11 -12.21 -5.80
N GLY A 153 -7.33 -11.78 -5.43
CA GLY A 153 -7.67 -11.17 -4.14
C GLY A 153 -7.72 -9.65 -4.15
N PHE A 154 -7.53 -8.98 -5.29
CA PHE A 154 -7.67 -7.54 -5.38
C PHE A 154 -9.15 -7.15 -5.32
N LYS A 155 -9.47 -6.17 -4.48
CA LYS A 155 -10.76 -5.51 -4.43
C LYS A 155 -10.73 -4.28 -5.35
N TYR A 156 -11.89 -3.92 -5.89
CA TYR A 156 -12.04 -2.77 -6.77
C TYR A 156 -12.86 -1.65 -6.11
N ASN A 157 -12.29 -0.46 -6.02
CA ASN A 157 -13.00 0.75 -5.64
C ASN A 157 -13.49 1.49 -6.89
N ALA A 158 -14.76 1.29 -7.24
CA ALA A 158 -15.38 1.96 -8.39
C ALA A 158 -15.49 3.48 -8.25
N THR A 159 -15.49 4.01 -7.02
CA THR A 159 -15.49 5.45 -6.75
C THR A 159 -14.16 6.07 -7.14
N GLU A 160 -13.04 5.41 -6.88
CA GLU A 160 -11.71 5.93 -7.25
C GLU A 160 -11.23 5.43 -8.63
N GLY A 161 -11.82 4.35 -9.15
CA GLY A 161 -11.31 3.66 -10.33
C GLY A 161 -9.96 3.01 -10.07
N ALA A 162 -9.79 2.46 -8.86
CA ALA A 162 -8.54 1.91 -8.35
C ALA A 162 -8.75 0.53 -7.75
N TRP A 163 -7.67 -0.23 -7.61
CA TRP A 163 -7.68 -1.57 -7.04
C TRP A 163 -6.75 -1.62 -5.84
N TYR A 164 -7.06 -2.49 -4.88
CA TYR A 164 -6.23 -2.69 -3.71
C TYR A 164 -6.25 -4.15 -3.28
N LEU A 165 -5.14 -4.63 -2.76
CA LEU A 165 -4.98 -5.97 -2.20
C LEU A 165 -4.75 -5.85 -0.70
N ILE A 166 -5.61 -6.49 0.08
CA ILE A 166 -5.43 -6.56 1.54
C ILE A 166 -4.27 -7.50 1.85
N ILE A 167 -3.40 -7.02 2.73
CA ILE A 167 -2.31 -7.77 3.32
C ILE A 167 -2.88 -8.39 4.60
N GLU A 168 -2.74 -9.71 4.75
CA GLU A 168 -3.12 -10.38 5.99
C GLU A 168 -2.30 -9.80 7.16
N GLY A 169 -2.95 -9.53 8.28
CA GLY A 169 -2.26 -9.00 9.46
C GLY A 169 -1.31 -10.03 10.06
N ILE A 170 -0.16 -9.56 10.55
CA ILE A 170 0.81 -10.37 11.28
C ILE A 170 0.15 -10.86 12.57
N ASP A 171 0.27 -12.15 12.86
CA ASP A 171 -0.23 -12.69 14.12
C ASP A 171 0.55 -12.06 15.30
N PRO A 172 -0.12 -11.51 16.31
CA PRO A 172 0.56 -10.84 17.42
C PRO A 172 1.60 -11.71 18.14
N VAL A 173 1.39 -13.03 18.24
CA VAL A 173 2.36 -13.94 18.86
C VAL A 173 3.64 -14.01 18.02
N VAL A 174 3.48 -14.12 16.70
CA VAL A 174 4.61 -14.14 15.76
C VAL A 174 5.35 -12.80 15.78
N PHE A 175 4.62 -11.68 15.82
CA PHE A 175 5.23 -10.35 15.93
C PHE A 175 6.08 -10.24 17.20
N ILE A 176 5.53 -10.60 18.36
CA ILE A 176 6.22 -10.50 19.66
C ILE A 176 7.47 -11.38 19.66
N GLU A 177 7.36 -12.64 19.23
CA GLU A 177 8.50 -13.57 19.18
C GLU A 177 9.65 -13.01 18.32
N ASN A 178 9.34 -12.48 17.14
CA ASN A 178 10.37 -11.94 16.26
C ASN A 178 10.90 -10.57 16.72
N TYR A 179 10.07 -9.76 17.39
CA TYR A 179 10.51 -8.50 18.00
C TYR A 179 11.53 -8.74 19.12
N GLU A 180 11.26 -9.71 20.01
CA GLU A 180 12.17 -10.04 21.13
C GLU A 180 13.51 -10.64 20.67
N ASN A 181 13.57 -11.18 19.45
CA ASN A 181 14.75 -11.84 18.89
C ASN A 181 15.41 -11.04 17.76
N ASP A 182 15.10 -9.75 17.59
CA ASP A 182 15.65 -8.88 16.53
C ASP A 182 15.54 -9.50 15.11
N SER A 183 14.38 -10.09 14.80
CA SER A 183 14.13 -10.87 13.56
C SER A 183 12.77 -10.55 12.91
N LEU A 184 12.29 -9.31 13.06
CA LEU A 184 10.96 -8.89 12.55
C LEU A 184 10.73 -9.22 11.08
N GLU A 185 11.77 -9.25 10.24
CA GLU A 185 11.69 -9.61 8.82
C GLU A 185 11.12 -11.01 8.58
N ASP A 186 11.22 -11.92 9.55
CA ASP A 186 10.67 -13.28 9.50
C ASP A 186 9.17 -13.30 9.80
N ALA A 187 8.65 -12.30 10.52
CA ALA A 187 7.21 -12.10 10.74
C ALA A 187 6.49 -11.53 9.50
N LEU A 188 7.23 -11.02 8.51
CA LEU A 188 6.68 -10.35 7.32
C LEU A 188 6.25 -11.29 6.18
N ALA A 189 6.04 -12.57 6.47
CA ALA A 189 5.48 -13.53 5.51
C ALA A 189 4.19 -13.01 4.82
N PRO A 190 3.24 -12.35 5.52
CA PRO A 190 2.05 -11.80 4.87
C PRO A 190 2.33 -10.76 3.78
N ILE A 191 3.38 -9.93 3.96
CA ILE A 191 3.79 -8.94 2.95
C ILE A 191 4.36 -9.64 1.73
N ILE A 192 5.19 -10.67 1.94
CA ILE A 192 5.75 -11.49 0.84
C ILE A 192 4.63 -12.18 0.06
N ASP A 193 3.65 -12.76 0.74
CA ASP A 193 2.50 -13.39 0.09
C ASP A 193 1.69 -12.38 -0.74
N ALA A 194 1.53 -11.16 -0.25
CA ALA A 194 0.86 -10.09 -0.98
C ALA A 194 1.69 -9.60 -2.19
N LEU A 195 3.02 -9.49 -2.07
CA LEU A 195 3.92 -9.17 -3.19
C LEU A 195 3.91 -10.26 -4.27
N ASN A 196 3.89 -11.54 -3.87
CA ASN A 196 3.73 -12.66 -4.81
C ASN A 196 2.42 -12.59 -5.60
N LYS A 197 1.32 -12.15 -4.96
CA LYS A 197 0.04 -11.91 -5.65
C LYS A 197 0.12 -10.67 -6.55
N LEU A 198 0.78 -9.61 -6.10
CA LEU A 198 1.03 -8.40 -6.88
C LEU A 198 1.78 -8.71 -8.18
N GLU A 199 2.84 -9.50 -8.10
CA GLU A 199 3.62 -9.93 -9.27
C GLU A 199 2.76 -10.72 -10.27
N LYS A 200 1.93 -11.64 -9.77
CA LYS A 200 1.02 -12.43 -10.62
C LYS A 200 -0.04 -11.58 -11.32
N VAL A 201 -0.57 -10.54 -10.66
CA VAL A 201 -1.58 -9.66 -11.25
C VAL A 201 -0.97 -8.58 -12.16
N HIS A 202 0.32 -8.30 -11.99
CA HIS A 202 1.01 -7.21 -12.68
C HIS A 202 0.81 -7.19 -14.21
N PRO A 203 0.83 -8.32 -14.94
CA PRO A 203 0.58 -8.33 -16.38
C PRO A 203 -0.76 -7.70 -16.78
N PHE A 204 -1.83 -7.91 -15.98
CA PHE A 204 -3.15 -7.32 -16.23
C PHE A 204 -3.14 -5.82 -15.98
N PHE A 205 -2.53 -5.37 -14.89
CA PHE A 205 -2.38 -3.93 -14.63
C PHE A 205 -1.52 -3.23 -15.68
N ASN A 206 -0.45 -3.90 -16.15
CA ASN A 206 0.35 -3.38 -17.25
C ASN A 206 -0.49 -3.25 -18.53
N GLU A 207 -1.29 -4.24 -18.88
CA GLU A 207 -2.22 -4.15 -20.01
C GLU A 207 -3.21 -2.98 -19.86
N ILE A 208 -3.76 -2.77 -18.67
CA ILE A 208 -4.65 -1.64 -18.36
C ILE A 208 -3.94 -0.30 -18.59
N VAL A 209 -2.73 -0.14 -18.07
CA VAL A 209 -1.92 1.08 -18.25
C VAL A 209 -1.62 1.31 -19.73
N GLN A 210 -1.16 0.30 -20.48
CA GLN A 210 -0.87 0.44 -21.91
C GLN A 210 -2.13 0.79 -22.74
N LYS A 211 -3.28 0.18 -22.43
CA LYS A 211 -4.56 0.52 -23.05
C LYS A 211 -4.99 1.95 -22.70
N ALA A 212 -4.77 2.40 -21.47
CA ALA A 212 -5.07 3.77 -21.06
C ALA A 212 -4.21 4.78 -21.83
N ILE A 213 -2.90 4.50 -21.97
CA ILE A 213 -1.97 5.33 -22.76
C ILE A 213 -2.44 5.43 -24.21
N THR A 214 -2.85 4.32 -24.82
CA THR A 214 -3.35 4.31 -26.20
C THR A 214 -4.68 5.07 -26.34
N LYS A 215 -5.59 4.93 -25.37
CA LYS A 215 -6.92 5.56 -25.40
C LYS A 215 -6.87 7.06 -25.16
N PHE A 216 -6.10 7.50 -24.16
CA PHE A 216 -6.10 8.88 -23.68
C PHE A 216 -4.91 9.70 -24.19
N GLY A 217 -3.90 9.05 -24.76
CA GLY A 217 -2.69 9.68 -25.27
C GLY A 217 -1.65 9.99 -24.19
N ARG A 218 -0.42 10.23 -24.65
CA ARG A 218 0.71 10.67 -23.83
C ARG A 218 0.73 12.19 -23.78
N ILE A 219 1.12 12.76 -22.64
CA ILE A 219 1.55 14.16 -22.62
C ILE A 219 2.93 14.19 -23.26
N GLU A 220 3.07 14.88 -24.38
CA GLU A 220 4.39 15.15 -24.96
C GLU A 220 5.11 16.10 -24.00
N ASN A 221 6.34 15.76 -23.58
CA ASN A 221 7.16 16.71 -22.84
C ASN A 221 7.33 17.93 -23.75
N GLU A 222 6.91 19.12 -23.31
CA GLU A 222 7.41 20.36 -23.90
C GLU A 222 8.94 20.34 -23.72
N GLU A 223 9.68 20.32 -24.84
CA GLU A 223 11.14 20.52 -24.85
C GLU A 223 11.54 21.83 -24.15
#